data_AF-A0A1F3XE34-F1
#
_entry.id   AF-A0A1F3XE34-F1
#
_cell.length_a   1.000
_cell.length_b   1.000
_cell.length_c   1.000
_cell.angle_alpha   90.00
_cell.angle_beta   90.00
_cell.angle_gamma   90.00
#
_symmetry.space_group_name_H-M   'P 1'
#
loop_
_entity.id
_entity.type
_entity.pdbx_description
1 polymer ?
#
loop_
_entity_poly.entity_id
_entity_poly.type
_entity_poly.pdbx_seq_one_letter_code
_entity_poly.pdbx_strand_id
1 'polypeptide(L)'
;MLANAAIAWLLLRTRPARARRWDGQKIVLAGVALNLLLILLFPPMQRTAALVRAILPSFDGFYFVLGHHPDLAIVTNLLYLEVLFVLVNGALLYLLFNRSRPVVLTASGRARMAAELRR
;
A
#
# COMPACT_ATOMS: atom_id res chain seq x y z
N MET A 1 1.63 -5.09 -11.51
CA MET A 1 0.55 -6.03 -11.07
C MET A 1 1.09 -7.33 -10.47
N LEU A 2 2.08 -8.00 -11.09
CA LEU A 2 2.63 -9.26 -10.58
C LEU A 2 3.35 -9.16 -9.23
N ALA A 3 4.00 -8.04 -8.93
CA ALA A 3 4.70 -7.84 -7.65
C ALA A 3 3.75 -7.91 -6.45
N ASN A 4 2.57 -7.29 -6.54
CA ASN A 4 1.59 -7.27 -5.45
C ASN A 4 0.93 -8.65 -5.25
N ALA A 5 0.69 -9.38 -6.34
CA ALA A 5 0.23 -10.76 -6.29
C ALA A 5 1.29 -11.70 -5.70
N ALA A 6 2.57 -11.47 -6.01
CA ALA A 6 3.69 -12.23 -5.45
C ALA A 6 3.86 -11.97 -3.94
N ILE A 7 3.71 -10.73 -3.48
CA ILE A 7 3.76 -10.37 -2.06
C ILE A 7 2.55 -10.97 -1.32
N ALA A 8 1.35 -10.89 -1.89
CA ALA A 8 0.15 -11.52 -1.34
C ALA A 8 0.32 -13.05 -1.25
N TRP A 9 0.86 -13.68 -2.29
CA TRP A 9 1.15 -15.11 -2.31
C TRP A 9 2.22 -15.51 -1.29
N LEU A 10 3.24 -14.67 -1.09
CA LEU A 10 4.30 -14.90 -0.11
C LEU A 10 3.80 -14.77 1.33
N LEU A 11 2.83 -13.87 1.58
CA LEU A 11 2.16 -13.71 2.88
C LEU A 11 1.18 -14.86 3.17
N LEU A 12 0.51 -15.41 2.14
CA LEU A 12 -0.34 -16.60 2.28
C LEU A 12 0.46 -17.89 2.50
N ARG A 13 1.76 -17.89 2.19
CA ARG A 13 2.61 -19.06 2.39
C ARG A 13 2.94 -19.22 3.88
N THR A 14 2.01 -19.84 4.60
CA THR A 14 2.12 -20.18 6.03
C THR A 14 3.36 -21.04 6.29
N ARG A 15 4.46 -20.41 6.72
CA ARG A 15 5.59 -21.08 7.37
C ARG A 15 5.45 -20.91 8.89
N PRO A 16 5.36 -22.00 9.68
CA PRO A 16 5.43 -21.89 11.13
C PRO A 16 6.90 -21.75 11.52
N ALA A 17 7.42 -20.53 11.53
CA ALA A 17 8.78 -20.27 11.98
C ALA A 17 8.82 -18.99 12.83
N ARG A 18 8.57 -19.19 14.13
CA ARG A 18 9.06 -18.40 15.28
C ARG A 18 9.51 -16.97 14.95
N ALA A 19 8.56 -16.10 14.63
CA ALA A 19 8.88 -14.74 14.24
C ALA A 19 9.14 -13.87 15.47
N ARG A 20 10.35 -13.29 15.54
CA ARG A 20 10.61 -12.02 16.23
C ARG A 20 9.39 -11.12 15.99
N ARG A 21 8.82 -10.56 17.05
CA ARG A 21 7.54 -9.83 17.04
C ARG A 21 7.74 -8.47 16.35
N TRP A 22 7.94 -8.47 15.03
CA TRP A 22 7.98 -7.25 14.24
C TRP A 22 6.56 -6.72 14.14
N ASP A 23 6.41 -5.42 14.38
CA ASP A 23 5.13 -4.75 14.33
C ASP A 23 4.66 -4.69 12.87
N GLY A 24 3.69 -5.54 12.51
CA GLY A 24 3.16 -5.63 11.15
C GLY A 24 2.66 -4.29 10.63
N GLN A 25 2.15 -3.42 11.50
CA GLN A 25 1.73 -2.06 11.13
C GLN A 25 2.91 -1.21 10.68
N LYS A 26 4.06 -1.30 11.36
CA LYS A 26 5.28 -0.58 10.96
C LYS A 26 5.81 -1.05 9.62
N ILE A 27 5.74 -2.36 9.35
CA ILE A 27 6.15 -2.93 8.06
C ILE A 27 5.24 -2.42 6.94
N VAL A 28 3.91 -2.41 7.16
CA VAL A 28 2.96 -1.87 6.18
C VAL A 28 3.23 -0.39 5.90
N LEU A 29 3.42 0.42 6.95
CA LEU A 29 3.71 1.85 6.79
C LEU A 29 5.00 2.09 6.00
N ALA A 30 6.06 1.34 6.32
CA ALA A 30 7.32 1.40 5.57
C ALA A 30 7.13 0.99 4.09
N GLY A 31 6.34 -0.05 3.83
CA GLY A 31 6.01 -0.50 2.48
C GLY A 31 5.21 0.53 1.69
N VAL A 32 4.22 1.17 2.31
CA VAL A 32 3.43 2.26 1.70
C VAL A 32 4.33 3.45 1.38
N ALA A 33 5.16 3.89 2.34
CA ALA A 33 6.09 5.00 2.13
C ALA A 33 7.06 4.73 0.97
N LEU A 34 7.61 3.52 0.88
CA LEU A 34 8.49 3.12 -0.22
C LEU A 34 7.76 3.11 -1.57
N ASN A 35 6.52 2.62 -1.62
CA ASN A 35 5.73 2.61 -2.85
C ASN A 35 5.40 4.04 -3.32
N LEU A 36 4.99 4.92 -2.40
CA LEU A 36 4.74 6.33 -2.72
C LEU A 36 6.01 7.01 -3.22
N LEU A 37 7.16 6.74 -2.58
CA LEU A 37 8.45 7.26 -3.03
C LEU A 37 8.75 6.80 -4.46
N LEU A 38 8.57 5.52 -4.78
CA LEU A 38 8.80 4.99 -6.13
C LEU A 38 7.87 5.63 -7.17
N ILE A 39 6.58 5.78 -6.86
CA ILE A 39 5.60 6.42 -7.76
C ILE A 39 5.97 7.88 -8.02
N LEU A 40 6.41 8.62 -6.99
CA LEU A 40 6.82 10.02 -7.13
C LEU A 40 8.13 10.16 -7.89
N LEU A 41 9.04 9.21 -7.70
CA LEU A 41 10.36 9.22 -8.32
C LEU A 41 10.32 8.75 -9.77
N PHE A 42 9.39 7.84 -10.08
CA PHE A 42 9.16 7.28 -11.41
C PHE A 42 7.68 7.40 -11.79
N PRO A 43 7.17 8.63 -11.99
CA PRO A 43 5.76 8.83 -12.33
C PRO A 43 5.45 8.28 -13.73
N PRO A 44 4.18 7.95 -13.99
CA PRO A 44 3.74 7.58 -15.31
C PRO A 44 3.86 8.78 -16.25
N MET A 45 4.54 8.61 -17.38
CA MET A 45 4.72 9.64 -18.39
C MET A 45 4.23 9.17 -19.77
N GLN A 46 3.88 10.15 -20.59
CA GLN A 46 3.51 10.01 -22.00
C GLN A 46 4.31 11.01 -22.83
N ARG A 47 4.47 10.74 -24.13
CA ARG A 47 5.09 11.70 -25.03
C ARG A 47 4.16 12.86 -25.34
N THR A 48 4.72 14.04 -25.40
CA THR A 48 3.99 15.27 -25.69
C THR A 48 3.71 15.35 -27.20
N ALA A 49 2.46 15.60 -27.58
CA ALA A 49 1.96 15.50 -28.96
C ALA A 49 2.61 16.47 -29.97
N ALA A 50 3.41 17.44 -29.52
CA ALA A 50 4.09 18.40 -30.40
C ALA A 50 5.04 17.73 -31.41
N LEU A 51 5.59 16.55 -31.10
CA LEU A 51 6.43 15.78 -32.01
C LEU A 51 5.68 14.74 -32.87
N VAL A 52 4.42 14.42 -32.55
CA VAL A 52 3.71 13.29 -33.18
C VAL A 52 2.28 13.70 -33.50
N ARG A 53 2.10 14.38 -34.63
CA ARG A 53 0.79 14.80 -35.17
C ARG A 53 -0.14 13.64 -35.59
N ALA A 54 0.24 12.38 -35.38
CA ALA A 54 -0.44 11.22 -35.96
C ALA A 54 -0.74 10.06 -34.99
N ILE A 55 -0.38 10.15 -33.71
CA ILE A 55 -0.60 9.08 -32.73
C ILE A 55 -1.36 9.66 -31.54
N LEU A 56 -2.46 9.01 -31.14
CA LEU A 56 -3.21 9.38 -29.93
C LEU A 56 -2.25 9.48 -28.73
N PRO A 57 -2.44 10.43 -27.80
CA PRO A 57 -1.66 10.47 -26.56
C PRO A 57 -1.80 9.12 -25.84
N SER A 58 -0.72 8.35 -25.81
CA SER A 58 -0.64 7.04 -25.17
C SER A 58 0.44 7.07 -24.09
N PHE A 59 0.15 6.38 -23.00
CA PHE A 59 1.13 6.11 -21.95
C PHE A 59 2.39 5.44 -22.54
N ASP A 60 3.57 5.99 -22.24
CA ASP A 60 4.85 5.50 -22.77
C ASP A 60 5.59 4.66 -21.72
N GLY A 61 5.57 5.08 -20.45
CA GLY A 61 6.23 4.34 -19.38
C GLY A 61 6.43 5.13 -18.10
N PHE A 62 7.28 4.60 -17.22
CA PHE A 62 7.68 5.24 -15.97
C PHE A 62 9.12 5.74 -16.09
N TYR A 63 9.32 7.03 -15.86
CA TYR A 63 10.61 7.67 -16.05
C TYR A 63 11.03 8.42 -14.81
N PHE A 64 12.34 8.46 -14.55
CA PHE A 64 12.89 9.14 -13.39
C PHE A 64 12.61 10.65 -13.47
N VAL A 65 11.89 11.20 -12.48
CA VAL A 65 11.37 12.58 -12.55
C VAL A 65 12.46 13.65 -12.54
N LEU A 66 13.62 13.37 -11.94
CA LEU A 66 14.77 14.28 -11.93
C LEU A 66 15.67 14.11 -13.16
N GLY A 67 15.31 13.21 -14.08
CA GLY A 67 15.98 13.05 -15.38
C GLY A 67 15.61 14.16 -16.35
N HIS A 68 16.51 14.47 -17.29
CA HIS A 68 16.20 15.41 -18.38
C HIS A 68 15.37 14.71 -19.46
N HIS A 69 14.08 15.03 -19.53
CA HIS A 69 13.14 14.45 -20.49
C HIS A 69 12.23 15.54 -21.10
N PRO A 70 12.70 16.30 -22.10
CA PRO A 70 11.98 17.46 -22.64
C PRO A 70 10.66 17.10 -23.34
N ASP A 71 10.53 15.85 -23.81
CA ASP A 71 9.37 15.42 -24.60
C ASP A 71 8.35 14.63 -23.77
N LEU A 72 8.57 14.43 -22.47
CA LEU A 72 7.70 13.64 -21.61
C LEU A 72 6.82 14.52 -20.72
N ALA A 73 5.55 14.16 -20.63
CA ALA A 73 4.57 14.78 -19.74
C ALA A 73 4.01 13.73 -18.77
N ILE A 74 3.83 14.11 -17.50
CA ILE A 74 3.25 13.23 -16.48
C ILE A 74 1.77 12.96 -16.78
N VAL A 75 1.37 11.70 -16.78
CA VAL A 75 -0.03 11.27 -16.89
C VAL A 75 -0.68 11.33 -15.52
N THR A 76 -1.16 12.51 -15.14
CA THR A 76 -1.73 12.78 -13.81
C THR A 76 -2.86 11.83 -13.44
N ASN A 77 -3.74 11.46 -14.38
CA ASN A 77 -4.83 10.50 -14.12
C ASN A 77 -4.30 9.13 -13.66
N LEU A 78 -3.23 8.63 -14.29
CA LEU A 78 -2.64 7.34 -13.93
C LEU A 78 -1.87 7.45 -12.60
N LEU A 79 -1.17 8.56 -12.38
CA LEU A 79 -0.51 8.86 -11.11
C LEU A 79 -1.50 8.87 -9.94
N TYR A 80 -2.67 9.51 -10.10
CA TYR A 80 -3.72 9.52 -9.09
C TYR A 80 -4.22 8.12 -8.76
N LEU A 81 -4.45 7.29 -9.78
CA LEU A 81 -4.88 5.90 -9.57
C LEU A 81 -3.82 5.13 -8.79
N GLU A 82 -2.55 5.23 -9.15
CA GLU A 82 -1.46 4.54 -8.46
C GLU A 82 -1.36 4.92 -6.99
N VAL A 83 -1.39 6.23 -6.69
CA VAL A 83 -1.40 6.72 -5.31
C VAL A 83 -2.63 6.21 -4.56
N LEU A 84 -3.81 6.30 -5.15
CA LEU A 84 -5.05 5.82 -4.55
C LEU A 84 -4.97 4.31 -4.24
N PHE A 85 -4.52 3.50 -5.19
CA PHE A 85 -4.36 2.06 -5.01
C PHE A 85 -3.39 1.72 -3.88
N VAL A 86 -2.25 2.41 -3.80
CA VAL A 86 -1.27 2.21 -2.72
C VAL A 86 -1.86 2.58 -1.37
N LEU A 87 -2.57 3.70 -1.27
CA LEU A 87 -3.19 4.14 -0.03
C LEU A 87 -4.31 3.19 0.42
N VAL A 88 -5.18 2.75 -0.49
CA VAL A 88 -6.26 1.80 -0.18
C VAL A 88 -5.69 0.46 0.28
N ASN A 89 -4.74 -0.11 -0.47
CA ASN A 89 -4.09 -1.37 -0.09
C ASN A 89 -3.33 -1.24 1.23
N GLY A 90 -2.63 -0.12 1.41
CA GLY A 90 -1.93 0.22 2.64
C GLY A 90 -2.86 0.29 3.84
N ALA A 91 -4.00 0.97 3.70
CA ALA A 91 -5.02 1.08 4.75
C ALA A 91 -5.62 -0.29 5.10
N LEU A 92 -5.99 -1.09 4.10
CA LEU A 92 -6.53 -2.44 4.32
C LEU A 92 -5.53 -3.35 5.05
N LEU A 93 -4.27 -3.36 4.62
CA LEU A 93 -3.22 -4.13 5.28
C LEU A 93 -2.95 -3.59 6.70
N TYR A 94 -2.91 -2.27 6.86
CA TYR A 94 -2.69 -1.66 8.17
C TYR A 94 -3.78 -2.06 9.16
N LEU A 95 -5.04 -2.06 8.73
CA LEU A 95 -6.18 -2.51 9.52
C LEU A 95 -6.13 -4.03 9.79
N LEU A 96 -5.71 -4.84 8.82
CA LEU A 96 -5.54 -6.29 9.00
C LEU A 96 -4.50 -6.61 10.09
N PHE A 97 -3.39 -5.86 10.11
CA PHE A 97 -2.35 -6.00 11.13
C PHE A 97 -2.65 -5.24 12.42
N ASN A 98 -3.68 -4.38 12.42
CA ASN A 98 -4.25 -3.79 13.62
C ASN A 98 -5.07 -4.85 14.38
N ARG A 99 -4.41 -5.93 14.83
CA ARG A 99 -5.02 -6.85 15.80
C ARG A 99 -5.33 -6.03 17.04
N SER A 100 -6.63 -5.80 17.28
CA SER A 100 -7.13 -5.32 18.57
C SER A 100 -6.40 -6.07 19.67
N ARG A 101 -5.80 -5.33 20.61
CA ARG A 101 -5.25 -5.93 21.83
C ARG A 101 -6.34 -6.86 22.36
N PRO A 102 -6.10 -8.17 22.54
CA PRO A 102 -7.10 -9.03 23.15
C PRO A 102 -7.49 -8.33 24.43
N VAL A 103 -8.79 -8.04 24.60
CA VAL A 103 -9.30 -7.51 25.85
C VAL A 103 -9.04 -8.61 26.86
N VAL A 104 -7.92 -8.49 27.55
CA VAL A 104 -7.58 -9.36 28.66
C VAL A 104 -8.54 -8.93 29.77
N LEU A 105 -9.73 -9.53 29.77
CA LEU A 105 -10.64 -9.44 30.90
C LEU A 105 -9.90 -10.10 32.06
N THR A 106 -9.32 -9.27 32.92
CA THR A 106 -8.81 -9.68 34.23
C THR A 106 -9.91 -10.41 34.99
N ALA A 107 -9.56 -11.32 35.89
CA ALA A 107 -10.55 -12.10 36.65
C ALA A 107 -11.58 -11.20 37.35
N SER A 108 -11.15 -10.00 37.79
CA SER A 108 -12.01 -8.95 38.34
C SER A 108 -12.98 -8.32 37.30
N GLY A 109 -12.57 -8.17 36.04
CA GLY A 109 -13.42 -7.68 34.95
C GLY A 109 -14.51 -8.68 34.55
N ARG A 110 -14.19 -9.99 34.56
CA ARG A 110 -15.18 -11.05 34.30
C ARG A 110 -16.25 -11.12 35.40
N ALA A 111 -15.84 -10.98 36.66
CA ALA A 111 -16.75 -11.00 37.80
C ALA A 111 -17.74 -9.82 37.79
N ARG A 112 -17.30 -8.63 37.36
CA ARG A 112 -18.17 -7.46 37.23
C ARG A 112 -19.19 -7.59 36.09
N MET A 113 -18.79 -8.08 34.92
CA MET A 113 -19.73 -8.38 33.82
C MET A 113 -20.77 -9.43 34.22
N ALA A 114 -20.36 -10.48 34.93
CA ALA A 114 -21.28 -11.51 35.41
C ALA A 114 -22.27 -11.00 36.46
N ALA A 115 -21.89 -9.97 37.22
CA ALA A 115 -22.78 -9.30 38.18
C ALA A 115 -23.79 -8.37 37.50
N GLU A 116 -23.40 -7.71 36.40
CA GLU A 116 -24.31 -6.86 35.60
C GLU A 116 -25.34 -7.69 34.82
N LEU A 117 -24.96 -8.85 34.29
CA LEU A 117 -25.88 -9.76 33.57
C LEU A 117 -26.88 -10.49 34.49
N ARG A 118 -26.69 -10.40 35.82
CA ARG A 118 -27.58 -11.00 36.83
C ARG A 118 -28.60 -10.01 37.41
N ARG A 119 -28.62 -8.75 36.95
CA ARG A 119 -29.68 -7.78 37.23
C ARG A 119 -30.72 -7.78 36.13
#